data_AF-A0A183DDB4-F1
#
_entry.id   AF-A0A183DDB4-F1
#
_cell.length_a   1.000
_cell.length_b   1.000
_cell.length_c   1.000
_cell.angle_alpha   90.00
_cell.angle_beta   90.00
_cell.angle_gamma   90.00
#
_symmetry.space_group_name_H-M   'P 1'
#
loop_
_entity.id
_entity.type
_entity.pdbx_description
1 polymer ?
#
loop_
_entity_poly.entity_id
_entity_poly.type
_entity_poly.pdbx_seq_one_letter_code
_entity_poly.pdbx_strand_id
1 'polypeptide(L)' 'MDLPDDREQAVQRLLREVRQFAAVPQLFWGIWSFQQAEIYQDASFDYFNYGFDRLALYYYWKSEMMQYLNQ' A
#
# COMPACT_ATOMS: atom_id res chain seq x y z
N MET A 1 13.32 8.42 17.50
CA MET A 1 12.51 8.87 16.36
C MET A 1 12.49 10.38 16.44
N ASP A 2 12.94 11.07 15.40
CA ASP A 2 13.13 12.53 15.44
C ASP A 2 11.76 13.21 15.23
N LEU A 3 10.88 13.11 16.22
CA LEU A 3 9.50 13.62 16.17
C LEU A 3 9.40 14.95 16.94
N PRO A 4 8.48 15.86 16.54
CA PRO A 4 8.13 17.03 17.34
C PRO A 4 7.65 16.66 18.75
N ASP A 5 7.98 17.50 19.74
CA ASP A 5 7.46 17.36 21.12
C ASP A 5 5.94 17.57 21.20
N ASP A 6 5.42 18.41 20.30
CA ASP A 6 3.97 18.60 20.15
C ASP A 6 3.33 17.36 19.51
N ARG A 7 2.42 16.74 20.27
CA ARG A 7 1.76 15.49 19.87
C ARG A 7 1.02 15.61 18.54
N GLU A 8 0.33 16.70 18.31
CA GLU A 8 -0.45 16.87 17.08
C GLU A 8 0.48 16.97 15.87
N GLN A 9 1.55 17.76 15.97
CA GLN A 9 2.57 17.84 14.93
C GLN A 9 3.26 16.49 14.67
N ALA A 10 3.54 15.71 15.71
CA ALA A 10 4.10 14.37 15.56
C ALA A 10 3.15 13.42 14.82
N VAL A 11 1.85 13.43 15.15
CA VAL A 11 0.83 12.64 14.45
C VAL A 11 0.73 13.05 12.98
N GLN A 12 0.69 14.35 12.68
CA GLN A 12 0.62 14.83 11.30
C GLN A 12 1.86 14.45 10.48
N ARG A 13 3.04 14.45 11.09
CA ARG A 13 4.27 13.97 10.45
C ARG A 13 4.19 12.48 10.13
N LEU A 14 3.79 11.65 11.10
CA LEU A 14 3.64 10.21 10.88
C LEU A 14 2.62 9.89 9.80
N LEU A 15 1.47 10.57 9.79
CA LEU A 15 0.44 10.37 8.76
C LEU A 15 0.97 10.71 7.36
N ARG A 16 1.80 11.75 7.24
CA ARG A 16 2.45 12.12 5.98
C ARG A 16 3.43 11.05 5.52
N GLU A 17 4.29 10.58 6.42
CA GLU A 17 5.24 9.50 6.15
C GLU A 17 4.50 8.21 5.73
N VAL A 18 3.38 7.86 6.39
CA VAL A 18 2.55 6.70 6.00
C VAL A 18 1.93 6.86 4.61
N ARG A 19 1.41 8.05 4.28
CA ARG A 19 0.80 8.32 2.97
C ARG A 19 1.77 8.18 1.82
N GLN A 20 3.03 8.57 2.02
CA GLN A 20 4.10 8.39 1.04
C GLN A 20 4.23 6.93 0.60
N PHE A 21 4.03 5.98 1.50
CA PHE A 21 4.18 4.55 1.20
C PHE A 21 2.85 3.83 0.96
N ALA A 22 1.70 4.51 0.99
CA ALA A 22 0.38 3.86 0.97
C ALA A 22 0.13 2.96 -0.25
N ALA A 23 0.67 3.31 -1.42
CA ALA A 23 0.51 2.54 -2.65
C ALA A 23 1.44 1.30 -2.71
N VAL A 24 2.63 1.38 -2.12
CA VAL A 24 3.67 0.33 -2.17
C VAL A 24 3.18 -1.04 -1.67
N PRO A 25 2.58 -1.18 -0.47
CA PRO A 25 2.11 -2.47 0.00
C PRO A 25 0.99 -3.01 -0.88
N GLN A 26 0.19 -2.15 -1.52
CA GLN A 26 -0.87 -2.61 -2.44
C GLN A 26 -0.26 -3.32 -3.65
N LEU A 27 0.78 -2.75 -4.25
CA LEU A 27 1.50 -3.39 -5.35
C LEU A 27 2.16 -4.71 -4.91
N PHE A 28 2.86 -4.70 -3.78
CA PHE A 28 3.54 -5.88 -3.26
C PHE A 28 2.57 -7.06 -3.04
N TRP A 29 1.48 -6.80 -2.32
CA TRP A 29 0.51 -7.84 -1.99
C TRP A 29 -0.34 -8.26 -3.20
N GLY A 30 -0.55 -7.38 -4.18
CA GLY A 30 -1.17 -7.73 -5.46
C GLY A 30 -0.32 -8.75 -6.24
N ILE A 31 0.98 -8.47 -6.41
CA ILE A 31 1.92 -9.39 -7.09
C ILE A 31 2.01 -10.73 -6.35
N TRP A 32 2.18 -10.68 -5.02
CA TRP A 32 2.20 -11.89 -4.19
C TRP A 32 0.92 -12.72 -4.38
N SER A 33 -0.24 -12.08 -4.43
CA SER A 33 -1.53 -12.77 -4.58
C SER A 33 -1.65 -13.48 -5.91
N PHE A 34 -1.26 -12.86 -7.03
CA PHE A 34 -1.28 -13.55 -8.32
C PHE A 34 -0.36 -14.75 -8.34
N GLN A 35 0.82 -14.67 -7.71
CA GLN A 35 1.68 -15.84 -7.55
C GLN A 35 1.00 -16.94 -6.72
N GLN A 36 0.27 -16.58 -5.65
CA GLN A 36 -0.46 -17.59 -4.85
C GLN A 36 -1.63 -18.21 -5.61
N ALA A 37 -2.31 -17.46 -6.48
CA ALA A 37 -3.39 -17.98 -7.32
C ALA A 37 -2.92 -19.12 -8.23
N GLU A 38 -1.69 -19.01 -8.76
CA GLU A 38 -1.07 -20.07 -9.57
C GLU A 38 -0.63 -21.28 -8.73
N ILE A 39 -0.15 -21.05 -7.50
CA ILE A 39 0.35 -22.11 -6.61
C ILE A 39 -0.81 -22.89 -5.97
N TYR A 40 -1.88 -22.21 -5.58
CA TYR A 40 -2.98 -22.77 -4.78
C TYR A 40 -4.31 -22.69 -5.53
N GLN A 41 -4.47 -23.56 -6.52
CA GLN A 41 -5.67 -23.61 -7.38
C GLN A 41 -6.94 -24.04 -6.62
N ASP A 42 -6.79 -24.82 -5.53
CA ASP A 42 -7.90 -25.35 -4.72
C ASP A 42 -8.05 -24.64 -3.36
N ALA A 43 -7.41 -23.48 -3.17
CA ALA A 43 -7.57 -22.73 -1.93
C ALA A 43 -8.98 -22.14 -1.80
N SER A 44 -9.52 -22.16 -0.58
CA SER A 44 -10.78 -21.46 -0.25
C SER A 44 -10.69 -19.93 -0.37
N PHE A 45 -9.49 -19.38 -0.46
CA PHE A 45 -9.24 -17.95 -0.57
C PHE A 45 -9.08 -17.55 -2.04
N ASP A 46 -9.85 -16.55 -2.47
CA ASP A 46 -9.81 -16.04 -3.84
C ASP A 46 -8.64 -15.07 -4.06
N TYR A 47 -7.48 -15.64 -4.33
CA TYR A 47 -6.25 -14.90 -4.60
C TYR A 47 -6.34 -14.04 -5.87
N PHE A 48 -7.15 -14.44 -6.85
CA PHE A 48 -7.26 -13.71 -8.11
C PHE A 48 -7.99 -12.39 -7.90
N ASN A 49 -9.19 -12.43 -7.32
CA ASN A 49 -9.97 -11.22 -7.03
C ASN A 49 -9.25 -10.33 -6.01
N TYR A 50 -8.64 -10.91 -4.97
CA TYR A 50 -7.81 -10.13 -4.04
C TYR A 50 -6.67 -9.39 -4.77
N GLY A 51 -5.96 -10.05 -5.68
CA GLY A 51 -4.89 -9.43 -6.47
C GLY A 51 -5.37 -8.21 -7.25
N PHE A 52 -6.56 -8.31 -7.88
CA PHE A 52 -7.19 -7.19 -8.58
C PHE A 52 -7.58 -6.04 -7.65
N ASP A 53 -8.18 -6.32 -6.50
CA ASP A 53 -8.53 -5.29 -5.52
C ASP A 53 -7.28 -4.52 -5.05
N ARG A 54 -6.17 -5.24 -4.81
CA ARG A 54 -4.90 -4.61 -4.43
C ARG A 54 -4.31 -3.77 -5.56
N LEU A 55 -4.37 -4.22 -6.81
CA LEU A 55 -3.95 -3.40 -7.95
C LEU A 55 -4.82 -2.14 -8.12
N ALA A 56 -6.13 -2.25 -7.93
CA ALA A 56 -7.03 -1.09 -7.98
C ALA A 56 -6.66 -0.06 -6.90
N LEU A 57 -6.41 -0.52 -5.66
CA LEU A 57 -5.95 0.33 -4.57
C LEU A 57 -4.56 0.93 -4.85
N TYR A 58 -3.65 0.20 -5.48
CA TYR A 58 -2.36 0.75 -5.89
C TYR A 58 -2.55 1.95 -6.81
N TYR A 59 -3.35 1.83 -7.87
CA TYR A 59 -3.59 2.94 -8.81
C TYR A 59 -4.36 4.10 -8.16
N TYR A 60 -5.26 3.82 -7.22
CA TYR A 60 -5.93 4.84 -6.43
C TYR A 60 -4.94 5.68 -5.61
N TRP A 61 -4.00 5.03 -4.90
CA TRP A 61 -3.01 5.71 -4.05
C TRP A 61 -1.76 6.20 -4.80
N LYS A 62 -1.58 5.81 -6.06
CA LYS A 62 -0.39 6.12 -6.84
C LYS A 62 -0.17 7.63 -6.96
N SER A 63 -1.21 8.41 -7.22
CA SER A 63 -1.09 9.87 -7.35
C SER A 63 -0.59 10.52 -6.06
N GLU A 64 -1.07 10.08 -4.90
CA GLU A 64 -0.62 10.54 -3.57
C GLU A 64 0.86 10.22 -3.35
N MET A 65 1.28 8.97 -3.63
CA MET A 65 2.69 8.58 -3.53
C MET A 65 3.60 9.41 -4.45
N MET A 66 3.17 9.67 -5.69
CA MET A 66 3.96 10.42 -6.67
C MET A 66 4.19 11.88 -6.26
N GLN A 67 3.35 12.47 -5.40
CA GLN A 67 3.57 13.84 -4.90
C GLN A 67 4.87 13.96 -4.09
N TYR A 68 5.37 12.87 -3.51
CA TYR A 68 6.59 12.84 -2.69
C TYR A 68 7.86 12.54 -3.48
N LEU A 69 7.74 12.12 -4.74
CA LEU A 69 8.89 11.82 -5.62
C LEU A 69 9.32 13.03 -6.47
N ASN A 70 8.45 14.03 -6.61
CA ASN A 70 8.70 15.25 -7.39
C ASN A 70 9.05 16.45 -6.49
N GLN A 71 9.39 16.22 -5.23
CA GLN A 71 9.87 17.21 -4.27
C GLN A 71 11.40 17.13 -4.18
#